data_AF-A0A970LS66-F1
#
_entry.id   AF-A0A970LS66-F1
#
_cell.length_a   1.000
_cell.length_b   1.000
_cell.length_c   1.000
_cell.angle_alpha   90.00
_cell.angle_beta   90.00
_cell.angle_gamma   90.00
#
_symmetry.space_group_name_H-M   'P 1'
#
loop_
_entity.id
_entity.type
_entity.pdbx_description
1 polymer ?
#
loop_
_entity_poly.entity_id
_entity_poly.type
_entity_poly.pdbx_seq_one_letter_code
_entity_poly.pdbx_strand_id
1 'polypeptide(L)'
;MISISLPDNVVTISCSLVCWGIIGFLIWKRLQQSEHQLIWWKAVIVTVVGLSVFRLGVIIAGEMIKIPVFPLGVWLLNYLYSGKLDEWEKYRWFAWLGFSASFLFLAATLLA
;
A
#
# COMPACT_ATOMS: atom_id res chain seq x y z
N MET A 1 34.24 12.73 6.61
CA MET A 1 32.87 12.38 6.22
C MET A 1 32.95 11.11 5.40
N ILE A 2 32.48 9.97 5.92
CA ILE A 2 32.52 8.70 5.20
C ILE A 2 31.26 8.66 4.32
N SER A 3 31.41 8.87 3.01
CA SER A 3 30.34 8.64 2.04
C SER A 3 30.22 7.13 1.82
N ILE A 4 29.25 6.50 2.46
CA ILE A 4 28.94 5.08 2.23
C ILE A 4 28.20 5.00 0.88
N SER A 5 28.92 4.70 -0.19
CA SER A 5 28.33 4.42 -1.51
C SER A 5 27.76 3.01 -1.52
N LEU A 6 26.50 2.87 -1.15
CA LEU A 6 25.74 1.64 -1.36
C LEU A 6 25.37 1.55 -2.84
N PRO A 7 25.44 0.37 -3.48
CA PRO A 7 24.92 0.23 -4.83
C PRO A 7 23.39 0.42 -4.81
N ASP A 8 22.83 1.07 -5.83
CA ASP A 8 21.43 1.54 -5.89
C ASP A 8 20.40 0.44 -5.60
N ASN A 9 20.74 -0.80 -5.95
CA ASN A 9 19.93 -1.98 -5.65
C ASN A 9 19.78 -2.23 -4.15
N VAL A 10 20.82 -2.02 -3.35
CA VAL A 10 20.78 -2.24 -1.89
C VAL A 10 19.90 -1.19 -1.21
N VAL A 11 20.00 0.07 -1.64
CA VAL A 11 19.13 1.16 -1.13
C VAL A 11 17.67 0.87 -1.48
N THR A 12 17.40 0.54 -2.75
CA THR A 12 16.06 0.21 -3.24
C THR A 12 15.44 -0.98 -2.50
N ILE A 13 16.21 -2.06 -2.30
CA ILE A 13 15.75 -3.25 -1.57
C ILE A 13 15.46 -2.89 -0.11
N SER A 14 16.33 -2.12 0.53
CA SER A 14 16.18 -1.73 1.93
C SER A 14 14.93 -0.87 2.14
N CYS A 15 14.72 0.15 1.31
CA CYS A 15 13.51 0.97 1.35
C CYS A 15 12.25 0.14 1.10
N SER A 16 12.29 -0.81 0.16
CA SER A 16 11.18 -1.71 -0.12
C SER A 16 10.84 -2.61 1.08
N LEU A 17 11.86 -3.16 1.75
CA LEU A 17 11.69 -3.97 2.96
C LEU A 17 11.06 -3.15 4.10
N VAL A 18 11.47 -1.89 4.26
CA VAL A 18 10.87 -0.97 5.24
C VAL A 18 9.40 -0.73 4.92
N CYS A 19 9.04 -0.47 3.65
CA CYS A 19 7.65 -0.30 3.25
C CYS A 19 6.80 -1.55 3.57
N TRP A 20 7.27 -2.75 3.20
CA TRP A 20 6.58 -3.99 3.51
C TRP A 20 6.47 -4.24 5.01
N GLY A 21 7.51 -3.91 5.78
CA GLY A 21 7.50 -3.99 7.24
C GLY A 21 6.45 -3.06 7.87
N ILE A 22 6.34 -1.82 7.40
CA ILE A 22 5.31 -0.87 7.85
C ILE A 22 3.92 -1.39 7.54
N ILE A 23 3.67 -1.88 6.32
CA ILE A 23 2.37 -2.42 5.92
C ILE A 23 2.01 -3.63 6.80
N GLY A 24 2.92 -4.59 6.95
CA GLY A 24 2.72 -5.78 7.75
C GLY A 24 2.44 -5.45 9.22
N PHE A 25 3.20 -4.53 9.80
CA PHE A 25 2.99 -4.05 11.17
C PHE A 25 1.61 -3.39 11.34
N LEU A 26 1.19 -2.54 10.39
CA LEU A 26 -0.12 -1.89 10.43
C LEU A 26 -1.27 -2.89 10.31
N ILE A 27 -1.14 -3.90 9.44
CA ILE A 27 -2.11 -5.00 9.34
C ILE A 27 -2.20 -5.74 10.68
N TRP A 28 -1.06 -6.15 11.24
CA TRP A 28 -1.01 -6.89 12.50
C TRP A 28 -1.60 -6.09 13.65
N LYS A 29 -1.22 -4.82 13.80
CA LYS A 29 -1.76 -3.91 14.81
C LYS A 29 -3.28 -3.80 14.71
N ARG A 30 -3.82 -3.64 13.49
CA ARG A 30 -5.27 -3.53 13.29
C ARG A 30 -6.01 -4.83 13.60
N LEU A 31 -5.43 -5.97 13.25
CA LEU A 31 -6.00 -7.28 13.56
C LEU A 31 -6.08 -7.51 15.09
N GLN A 32 -5.08 -7.08 15.86
CA GLN A 32 -5.08 -7.17 17.33
C GLN A 32 -6.12 -6.24 17.98
N GLN A 33 -6.36 -5.07 17.39
CA GLN A 33 -7.30 -4.07 17.92
C GLN A 33 -8.76 -4.34 17.56
N SER A 34 -9.03 -5.33 16.71
CA SER A 34 -10.38 -5.59 16.22
C SER A 34 -11.08 -6.60 17.13
N GLU A 35 -12.13 -6.15 17.81
CA GLU A 35 -13.00 -7.04 18.62
C GLU A 35 -13.78 -8.03 17.75
N HIS A 36 -14.03 -7.67 16.49
CA HIS A 36 -14.57 -8.59 15.50
C HIS A 36 -13.49 -9.55 15.03
N GLN A 37 -13.79 -10.86 15.03
CA GLN A 37 -12.93 -11.91 14.47
C GLN A 37 -12.67 -11.66 12.98
N LEU A 38 -11.63 -10.88 12.68
CA LEU A 38 -11.14 -10.64 11.33
C LEU A 38 -10.30 -11.84 10.89
N ILE A 39 -10.52 -12.26 9.66
CA ILE A 39 -9.72 -13.34 9.06
C ILE A 39 -8.46 -12.70 8.48
N TRP A 40 -7.31 -13.02 9.06
CA TRP A 40 -6.02 -12.43 8.68
C TRP A 40 -5.70 -12.56 7.18
N TRP A 41 -5.97 -13.71 6.56
CA TRP A 41 -5.72 -13.91 5.12
C TRP A 41 -6.62 -13.04 4.24
N LYS A 42 -7.87 -12.79 4.65
CA LYS A 42 -8.76 -11.85 3.95
C LYS A 42 -8.22 -10.42 4.03
N ALA A 43 -7.72 -10.00 5.21
CA ALA A 43 -7.11 -8.67 5.38
C ALA A 43 -5.89 -8.48 4.47
N VAL A 44 -5.03 -9.51 4.34
CA VAL A 44 -3.89 -9.49 3.42
C VAL A 44 -4.36 -9.37 1.98
N ILE A 45 -5.31 -10.20 1.53
CA ILE A 45 -5.83 -10.15 0.15
C ILE A 45 -6.43 -8.77 -0.16
N VAL A 46 -7.25 -8.25 0.73
CA VAL A 46 -7.89 -6.93 0.57
C VAL A 46 -6.83 -5.81 0.50
N THR A 47 -5.78 -5.89 1.32
CA THR A 47 -4.67 -4.92 1.25
C THR A 47 -3.91 -5.02 -0.08
N VAL A 48 -3.62 -6.24 -0.53
CA VAL A 48 -2.91 -6.48 -1.79
C VAL A 48 -3.73 -6.00 -2.99
N VAL A 49 -5.04 -6.27 -3.02
CA VAL A 49 -5.92 -5.74 -4.06
C VAL A 49 -5.97 -4.21 -3.98
N GLY A 50 -6.00 -3.63 -2.78
CA GLY A 50 -5.95 -2.18 -2.54
C GLY A 50 -4.69 -1.48 -3.07
N LEU A 51 -3.55 -2.18 -3.20
CA LEU A 51 -2.33 -1.66 -3.87
C LEU A 51 -2.52 -1.42 -5.37
N SER A 52 -3.59 -1.96 -5.96
CA SER A 52 -3.91 -1.73 -7.37
C SER A 52 -4.41 -0.31 -7.54
N VAL A 53 -3.64 0.50 -8.26
CA VAL A 53 -3.92 1.93 -8.43
C VAL A 53 -3.72 2.32 -9.87
N PHE A 54 -4.54 3.26 -10.35
CA PHE A 54 -4.28 3.90 -11.63
C PHE A 54 -3.17 4.94 -11.43
N ARG A 55 -2.08 4.79 -12.18
CA ARG A 55 -0.93 5.69 -12.11
C ARG A 55 -0.93 6.62 -13.32
N LEU A 56 -0.92 7.92 -13.07
CA LEU A 56 -0.75 8.94 -14.10
C LEU A 56 0.70 9.38 -14.17
N GLY A 57 1.28 9.35 -15.36
CA GLY A 57 2.61 9.88 -15.62
C GLY A 57 2.54 11.40 -15.75
N VAL A 58 3.22 12.11 -14.85
CA VAL A 58 3.37 13.56 -14.89
C VAL A 58 4.85 13.87 -15.07
N ILE A 59 5.17 14.82 -15.96
CA ILE A 59 6.55 15.27 -16.15
C ILE A 59 6.84 16.36 -15.13
N ILE A 60 7.79 16.12 -14.23
CA ILE A 60 8.24 17.07 -13.20
C ILE A 60 9.76 17.17 -13.33
N ALA A 61 10.29 18.39 -13.47
CA ALA A 61 11.74 18.63 -13.64
C ALA A 61 12.41 17.84 -14.79
N GLY A 62 11.65 17.49 -15.84
CA GLY A 62 12.14 16.70 -16.98
C GLY A 62 12.07 15.18 -16.79
N GLU A 63 11.65 14.71 -15.62
CA GLU A 63 11.49 13.29 -15.32
C GLU A 63 10.02 12.87 -15.30
N MET A 64 9.74 11.65 -15.79
CA MET A 64 8.39 11.09 -15.78
C MET A 64 8.10 10.41 -14.44
N ILE A 65 7.33 11.08 -13.58
CA ILE A 65 6.90 10.56 -12.28
C ILE A 65 5.51 9.95 -12.40
N LYS A 66 5.35 8.71 -11.96
CA LYS A 66 4.06 7.99 -11.99
C LYS A 66 3.34 8.12 -10.65
N ILE A 67 2.38 9.04 -10.57
CA ILE A 67 1.61 9.31 -9.35
C ILE A 67 0.39 8.40 -9.29
N PRO A 68 0.16 7.65 -8.18
CA PRO A 68 -1.07 6.91 -7.99
C PRO A 68 -2.22 7.88 -7.68
N VAL A 69 -3.21 7.98 -8.57
CA VAL A 69 -4.30 8.96 -8.44
C VAL A 69 -5.62 8.29 -8.09
N PHE A 70 -5.92 7.15 -8.73
CA PHE A 70 -7.21 6.51 -8.56
C PHE A 70 -7.07 5.18 -7.80
N PRO A 71 -7.83 4.97 -6.70
CA PRO A 71 -7.76 3.76 -5.89
C PRO A 71 -8.56 2.62 -6.55
N LEU A 72 -8.13 2.17 -7.73
CA LEU A 72 -8.81 1.13 -8.52
C LEU A 72 -9.14 -0.11 -7.69
N GLY A 73 -8.20 -0.57 -6.87
CA GLY A 73 -8.37 -1.71 -5.98
C GLY A 73 -9.49 -1.51 -4.96
N VAL A 74 -9.59 -0.31 -4.38
CA VAL A 74 -10.66 0.03 -3.42
C VAL A 74 -12.02 0.02 -4.12
N TRP A 75 -12.12 0.60 -5.32
CA TRP A 75 -13.35 0.59 -6.11
C TRP A 75 -13.77 -0.82 -6.52
N LEU A 76 -12.80 -1.64 -6.95
CA LEU A 76 -13.04 -3.05 -7.28
C LEU A 76 -13.57 -3.82 -6.06
N LEU A 77 -12.94 -3.66 -4.91
CA LEU A 77 -13.39 -4.29 -3.66
C LEU A 77 -14.76 -3.78 -3.23
N ASN A 78 -15.01 -2.47 -3.32
CA ASN A 78 -16.31 -1.89 -3.01
C ASN A 78 -17.42 -2.49 -3.91
N TYR A 79 -17.12 -2.74 -5.18
CA TYR A 79 -18.04 -3.43 -6.10
C TYR A 79 -18.22 -4.91 -5.74
N LEU A 80 -17.14 -5.64 -5.44
CA LEU A 80 -17.21 -7.06 -5.06
C LEU A 80 -17.94 -7.31 -3.73
N TYR A 81 -17.86 -6.37 -2.80
CA TYR A 81 -18.59 -6.40 -1.53
C TYR A 81 -19.95 -5.68 -1.62
N SER A 82 -20.40 -5.27 -2.82
CA SER A 82 -21.72 -4.68 -3.01
C SER A 82 -22.79 -5.69 -2.56
N GLY A 83 -23.58 -5.30 -1.56
CA GLY A 83 -24.56 -6.18 -0.90
C GLY A 83 -24.10 -6.83 0.41
N LYS A 84 -22.84 -6.63 0.83
CA LYS A 84 -22.28 -7.13 2.11
C LYS A 84 -21.69 -5.98 2.95
N LEU A 85 -22.52 -5.00 3.30
CA LEU A 85 -22.10 -3.77 3.98
C LEU A 85 -21.30 -4.05 5.28
N ASP A 86 -21.74 -5.02 6.08
CA ASP A 86 -21.05 -5.39 7.33
C ASP A 86 -19.65 -5.97 7.10
N GLU A 87 -19.45 -6.74 6.02
CA GLU A 87 -18.11 -7.23 5.67
C GLU A 87 -17.26 -6.10 5.08
N TRP A 88 -17.84 -5.26 4.23
CA TRP A 88 -17.12 -4.14 3.64
C TRP A 88 -16.59 -3.19 4.71
N GLU A 89 -17.41 -2.81 5.70
CA GLU A 89 -17.00 -1.90 6.75
C GLU A 89 -15.81 -2.43 7.56
N LYS A 90 -15.79 -3.74 7.83
CA LYS A 90 -14.68 -4.43 8.51
C LYS A 90 -13.39 -4.41 7.70
N TYR A 91 -13.47 -4.65 6.38
CA TYR A 91 -12.29 -4.78 5.53
C TYR A 91 -11.86 -3.49 4.81
N ARG A 92 -12.70 -2.45 4.77
CA ARG A 92 -12.45 -1.18 4.07
C ARG A 92 -11.15 -0.51 4.48
N TRP A 93 -10.81 -0.54 5.76
CA TRP A 93 -9.56 0.04 6.25
C TRP A 93 -8.32 -0.61 5.62
N PHE A 94 -8.33 -1.94 5.42
CA PHE A 94 -7.24 -2.66 4.77
C PHE A 94 -7.12 -2.32 3.28
N ALA A 95 -8.24 -2.09 2.60
CA ALA A 95 -8.23 -1.67 1.20
C ALA A 95 -7.57 -0.29 1.04
N TRP A 96 -7.93 0.65 1.92
CA TRP A 96 -7.31 1.97 1.97
C TRP A 96 -5.84 1.93 2.40
N LEU A 97 -5.46 1.01 3.30
CA LEU A 97 -4.05 0.78 3.65
C LEU A 97 -3.23 0.40 2.40
N GLY A 98 -3.77 -0.48 1.55
CA GLY A 98 -3.14 -0.85 0.28
C GLY A 98 -2.98 0.36 -0.66
N PHE A 99 -4.02 1.18 -0.80
CA PHE A 99 -3.93 2.39 -1.60
C PHE A 99 -2.86 3.35 -1.07
N SER A 100 -2.88 3.65 0.23
CA SER A 100 -1.92 4.54 0.89
C SER A 100 -0.48 4.01 0.80
N ALA A 101 -0.30 2.69 0.86
CA ALA A 101 1.00 2.06 0.70
C ALA A 101 1.61 2.32 -0.69
N SER A 102 0.79 2.56 -1.73
CA SER A 102 1.31 2.95 -3.04
C SER A 102 2.05 4.29 -3.02
N PHE A 103 1.64 5.23 -2.15
CA PHE A 103 2.37 6.48 -1.93
C PHE A 103 3.63 6.28 -1.10
N LEU A 104 3.62 5.35 -0.14
CA LEU A 104 4.83 4.97 0.59
C LEU A 104 5.89 4.40 -0.36
N PHE A 105 5.50 3.50 -1.26
CA PHE A 105 6.42 2.99 -2.28
C PHE A 105 6.90 4.07 -3.24
N LEU A 106 6.03 5.00 -3.65
CA LEU A 106 6.44 6.14 -4.47
C LEU A 106 7.48 7.01 -3.76
N ALA A 107 7.24 7.34 -2.48
CA ALA A 107 8.19 8.11 -1.69
C ALA A 107 9.52 7.37 -1.51
N ALA A 108 9.48 6.05 -1.27
CA ALA A 108 10.67 5.22 -1.19
C ALA A 108 11.48 5.22 -2.50
N THR A 109 10.81 5.19 -3.66
CA THR A 109 11.48 5.28 -4.97
C THR A 109 12.11 6.65 -5.22
N LEU A 110 11.51 7.73 -4.72
CA LEU A 110 12.07 9.08 -4.86
C LEU A 110 13.24 9.36 -3.89
N LEU A 111 13.37 8.58 -2.82
CA LEU A 111 14.42 8.71 -1.82
C LEU A 111 15.61 7.77 -2.03
N ALA A 112 15.41 6.67 -2.76
CA ALA A 112 16.43 5.68 -3.07
C ALA A 112 17.31 6.15 -4.24
#